data_AF-A0A3R6HGF1-F1
#
_entry.id   AF-A0A3R6HGF1-F1
#
_cell.length_a   1.000
_cell.length_b   1.000
_cell.length_c   1.000
_cell.angle_alpha   90.00
_cell.angle_beta   90.00
_cell.angle_gamma   90.00
#
_symmetry.space_group_name_H-M   'P 1'
#
loop_
_entity.id
_entity.type
_entity.pdbx_description
1 polymer ?
#
loop_
_entity_poly.entity_id
_entity_poly.type
_entity_poly.pdbx_seq_one_letter_code
_entity_poly.pdbx_strand_id
1 'polypeptide(L)'
;MKKTMILIMAVATTIKATAQSVTYNHDSSKQNQITVMETGGGSLTPEFYYWLLHNNYKKTAAEKNKLGFRTLAGINLYNQVDDAEKIDSALTKRAEVEALNVADRQIDLAWLAESSKINGQLDKMKANIDHIIPTGGTINDKRRWEELYNMYQCAVKATKDAYMPNAQRKRQYLSIYADLTTQNETLLKYLVQLNTQSQTTALLAATNDRVVHKGSIISDAKSRWQENMKGVRSSTGTDGDDANSGEGEESVNR
;
A
#
# COMPACT_ATOMS: atom_id res chain seq x y z
N MET A 1 61.42 -0.13 -63.67
CA MET A 1 60.02 -0.52 -63.34
C MET A 1 59.22 0.51 -62.54
N LYS A 2 59.82 1.55 -61.92
CA LYS A 2 59.06 2.60 -61.19
C LYS A 2 58.62 3.83 -62.01
N LYS A 3 59.13 4.04 -63.22
CA LYS A 3 58.76 5.19 -64.09
C LYS A 3 57.54 4.91 -65.00
N THR A 4 57.22 3.64 -65.25
CA THR A 4 56.06 3.25 -66.06
C THR A 4 54.74 3.20 -65.27
N MET A 5 54.78 3.07 -63.94
CA MET A 5 53.56 3.11 -63.10
C MET A 5 53.00 4.53 -62.87
N ILE A 6 53.84 5.57 -62.93
CA ILE A 6 53.38 6.96 -62.70
C ILE A 6 52.61 7.50 -63.91
N LEU A 7 52.98 7.10 -65.13
CA LEU A 7 52.29 7.54 -66.35
C LEU A 7 50.88 6.93 -66.45
N ILE A 8 50.69 5.69 -65.97
CA ILE A 8 49.38 5.01 -65.99
C ILE A 8 48.44 5.57 -64.91
N MET A 9 48.96 5.95 -63.74
CA MET A 9 48.15 6.62 -62.70
C MET A 9 47.81 8.08 -63.02
N ALA A 10 48.55 8.75 -63.90
CA ALA A 10 48.23 10.11 -64.37
C ALA A 10 47.17 10.14 -65.49
N VAL A 11 46.96 9.02 -66.21
CA VAL A 11 45.88 8.91 -67.21
C VAL A 11 44.55 8.53 -66.55
N ALA A 12 44.58 7.92 -65.35
CA ALA A 12 43.37 7.54 -64.61
C ALA A 12 42.62 8.72 -63.94
N THR A 13 43.22 9.92 -63.85
CA THR A 13 42.62 11.08 -63.17
C THR A 13 41.92 12.09 -64.10
N THR A 14 41.79 11.78 -65.39
CA THR A 14 41.12 12.68 -66.36
C THR A 14 39.90 12.08 -67.03
N ILE A 15 39.32 11.03 -66.45
CA ILE A 15 37.90 10.73 -66.67
C ILE A 15 37.12 11.73 -65.82
N LYS A 16 37.05 12.98 -66.29
CA LYS A 16 35.87 13.78 -66.06
C LYS A 16 34.74 12.89 -66.56
N ALA A 17 33.97 12.32 -65.63
CA ALA A 17 32.67 11.81 -65.94
C ALA A 17 31.97 12.97 -66.64
N THR A 18 31.97 12.92 -67.97
CA THR A 18 31.07 13.73 -68.78
C THR A 18 29.72 13.34 -68.22
N ALA A 19 29.17 14.25 -67.42
CA ALA A 19 27.80 14.19 -66.99
C ALA A 19 27.02 13.69 -68.20
N GLN A 20 26.32 12.56 -68.04
CA GLN A 20 25.19 12.30 -68.91
C GLN A 20 24.26 13.49 -68.70
N SER A 21 24.48 14.56 -69.48
CA SER A 21 23.44 15.51 -69.74
C SER A 21 22.37 14.67 -70.40
N VAL A 22 21.30 14.37 -69.67
CA VAL A 22 20.07 13.88 -70.26
C VAL A 22 19.75 14.91 -71.34
N THR A 23 19.98 14.56 -72.60
CA THR A 23 19.53 15.39 -73.71
C THR A 23 18.01 15.36 -73.64
N TYR A 24 17.44 16.40 -73.05
CA TYR A 24 16.00 16.62 -72.88
C TYR A 24 15.36 16.99 -74.23
N ASN A 25 15.65 16.21 -75.27
CA ASN A 25 14.91 16.21 -76.52
C ASN A 25 14.09 14.94 -76.52
N HIS A 26 13.01 14.94 -75.74
CA HIS A 26 12.02 13.91 -75.90
C HIS A 26 11.32 14.11 -77.24
N ASP A 27 11.18 13.03 -78.00
CA ASP A 27 10.34 13.01 -79.21
C ASP A 27 8.92 13.49 -78.85
N SER A 28 8.45 14.54 -79.53
CA SER A 28 7.18 15.20 -79.23
C SER A 28 6.00 14.24 -79.31
N SER A 29 6.07 13.24 -80.20
CA SER A 29 5.05 12.21 -80.33
C SER A 29 4.99 11.31 -79.08
N LYS A 30 6.15 10.92 -78.54
CA LYS A 30 6.24 10.12 -77.31
C LYS A 30 5.86 10.93 -76.07
N GLN A 31 6.20 12.22 -76.03
CA GLN A 31 5.73 13.10 -74.97
C GLN A 31 4.21 13.23 -75.00
N ASN A 32 3.61 13.43 -76.17
CA ASN A 32 2.15 13.52 -76.30
C ASN A 32 1.46 12.21 -75.91
N GLN A 33 2.04 11.06 -76.26
CA GLN A 33 1.53 9.76 -75.83
C GLN A 33 1.53 9.64 -74.30
N ILE A 34 2.63 10.03 -73.64
CA ILE A 34 2.73 10.02 -72.17
C ILE A 34 1.75 11.04 -71.57
N THR A 35 1.65 12.25 -72.12
CA THR A 35 0.76 13.31 -71.62
C THR A 35 -0.71 12.88 -71.71
N VAL A 36 -1.13 12.29 -72.83
CA VAL A 36 -2.49 11.75 -72.99
C VAL A 36 -2.75 10.59 -72.03
N MET A 37 -1.77 9.72 -71.81
CA MET A 37 -1.90 8.60 -70.86
C MET A 37 -1.93 9.05 -69.39
N GLU A 38 -1.16 10.08 -69.05
CA GLU A 38 -0.97 10.53 -67.67
C GLU A 38 -2.00 11.58 -67.23
N THR A 39 -2.49 12.41 -68.15
CA THR A 39 -3.39 13.54 -67.85
C THR A 39 -4.67 13.55 -68.67
N GLY A 40 -4.83 12.66 -69.66
CA GLY A 40 -5.96 12.69 -70.59
C GLY A 40 -5.97 13.89 -71.54
N GLY A 41 -5.02 14.83 -71.40
CA GLY A 41 -4.91 16.04 -72.22
C GLY A 41 -3.96 15.85 -73.41
N GLY A 42 -4.37 16.33 -74.58
CA GLY A 42 -3.59 16.27 -75.83
C GLY A 42 -4.20 15.37 -76.90
N SER A 43 -3.57 15.32 -78.08
CA SER A 43 -3.97 14.45 -79.19
C SER A 43 -2.87 13.42 -79.50
N LEU A 44 -3.28 12.17 -79.75
CA LEU A 44 -2.35 11.10 -80.11
C LEU A 44 -1.84 11.31 -81.55
N THR A 45 -0.52 11.36 -81.73
CA THR A 45 0.10 11.57 -83.03
C THR A 45 0.75 10.28 -83.55
N PRO A 46 0.58 9.91 -84.84
CA PRO A 46 -0.31 10.51 -85.84
C PRO A 46 -1.79 10.19 -85.56
N GLU A 47 -2.65 11.20 -85.64
CA GLU A 47 -4.07 11.08 -85.25
C GLU A 47 -4.84 10.05 -86.09
N PHE A 48 -4.52 9.96 -87.38
CA PHE A 48 -5.17 9.03 -88.30
C PHE A 48 -4.94 7.56 -87.90
N TYR A 49 -3.72 7.21 -87.45
CA TYR A 49 -3.39 5.86 -86.99
C TYR A 49 -4.22 5.46 -85.77
N TYR A 50 -4.32 6.35 -84.77
CA TYR A 50 -5.09 6.08 -83.56
C TYR A 50 -6.60 6.14 -83.79
N TRP A 51 -7.07 6.92 -84.75
CA TRP A 51 -8.48 6.94 -85.16
C TRP A 51 -8.88 5.67 -85.92
N LEU A 52 -8.04 5.19 -86.84
CA LEU A 52 -8.35 4.04 -87.69
C LEU A 52 -8.18 2.69 -86.97
N LEU A 53 -7.08 2.52 -86.21
CA LEU A 53 -6.70 1.23 -85.63
C LEU A 53 -6.88 1.14 -84.11
N HIS A 54 -6.95 2.27 -83.40
CA HIS A 54 -6.95 2.31 -81.93
C HIS A 54 -8.01 3.28 -81.34
N ASN A 55 -9.18 3.35 -81.99
CA ASN A 55 -10.25 4.30 -81.64
C ASN A 55 -10.76 4.13 -80.20
N ASN A 56 -10.86 2.88 -79.74
CA ASN A 56 -11.27 2.55 -78.37
C ASN A 56 -10.27 3.09 -77.33
N TYR A 57 -8.98 3.03 -77.64
CA TYR A 57 -7.92 3.59 -76.80
C TYR A 57 -8.00 5.13 -76.78
N LYS A 58 -8.18 5.77 -77.94
CA LYS A 58 -8.37 7.23 -78.04
C LYS A 58 -9.55 7.72 -77.19
N LYS A 59 -10.68 7.01 -77.20
CA LYS A 59 -11.89 7.37 -76.41
C LYS A 59 -11.72 7.17 -74.91
N THR A 60 -11.04 6.10 -74.49
CA THR A 60 -10.93 5.73 -73.07
C THR A 60 -9.70 6.32 -72.36
N ALA A 61 -8.73 6.87 -73.11
CA ALA A 61 -7.52 7.45 -72.53
C ALA A 61 -7.81 8.64 -71.59
N ALA A 62 -8.79 9.47 -71.93
CA ALA A 62 -9.20 10.59 -71.07
C ALA A 62 -9.93 10.14 -69.79
N GLU A 63 -10.74 9.07 -69.88
CA GLU A 63 -11.48 8.52 -68.74
C GLU A 63 -10.55 7.77 -67.76
N LYS A 64 -9.48 7.14 -68.27
CA LYS A 64 -8.47 6.42 -67.47
C LYS A 64 -7.28 7.30 -67.07
N ASN A 65 -7.52 8.60 -66.93
CA ASN A 65 -6.50 9.55 -66.53
C ASN A 65 -5.94 9.20 -65.14
N LYS A 66 -4.63 8.92 -65.08
CA LYS A 66 -3.93 8.58 -63.84
C LYS A 66 -3.80 9.75 -62.88
N LEU A 67 -3.76 10.98 -63.37
CA LEU A 67 -3.67 12.19 -62.55
C LEU A 67 -4.84 12.28 -61.58
N GLY A 68 -6.07 12.01 -62.02
CA GLY A 68 -7.26 12.05 -61.16
C GLY A 68 -7.18 11.04 -60.00
N PHE A 69 -6.76 9.81 -60.28
CA PHE A 69 -6.54 8.79 -59.23
C PHE A 69 -5.39 9.17 -58.29
N ARG A 70 -4.31 9.76 -58.79
CA ARG A 70 -3.19 10.25 -57.96
C ARG A 70 -3.61 11.41 -57.07
N THR A 71 -4.40 12.35 -57.58
CA THR A 71 -4.91 13.47 -56.78
C THR A 71 -5.85 12.98 -55.69
N LEU A 72 -6.77 12.06 -56.01
CA LEU A 72 -7.69 11.49 -55.02
C LEU A 72 -6.95 10.65 -53.97
N ALA A 73 -5.97 9.84 -54.36
CA ALA A 73 -5.11 9.12 -53.43
C ALA A 73 -4.28 10.09 -52.56
N GLY A 74 -3.75 11.17 -53.15
CA GLY A 74 -3.02 12.22 -52.43
C GLY A 74 -3.87 12.91 -51.37
N ILE A 75 -5.11 13.28 -51.69
CA ILE A 75 -6.05 13.89 -50.72
C ILE A 75 -6.30 12.95 -49.53
N ASN A 76 -6.48 11.66 -49.79
CA ASN A 76 -6.66 10.68 -48.71
C ASN A 76 -5.40 10.48 -47.85
N LEU A 77 -4.20 10.62 -48.43
CA LEU A 77 -2.94 10.57 -47.70
C LEU A 77 -2.77 11.79 -46.77
N TYR A 78 -3.22 12.98 -47.17
CA TYR A 78 -3.17 14.17 -46.31
C TYR A 78 -3.99 14.00 -45.03
N ASN A 79 -5.17 13.38 -45.12
CA ASN A 79 -6.00 13.11 -43.94
C ASN A 79 -5.36 12.08 -42.99
N GLN A 80 -4.56 11.14 -43.53
CA GLN A 80 -3.86 10.14 -42.70
C GLN A 80 -2.74 10.75 -41.85
N VAL A 81 -2.15 11.88 -42.27
CA VAL A 81 -1.11 12.56 -41.47
C VAL A 81 -1.71 13.13 -40.18
N ASP A 82 -2.85 13.81 -40.27
CA ASP A 82 -3.55 14.37 -39.09
C ASP A 82 -4.02 13.26 -38.13
N ASP A 83 -4.55 12.15 -38.66
CA ASP A 83 -4.92 10.99 -37.84
C ASP A 83 -3.70 10.33 -37.18
N ALA A 84 -2.58 10.21 -37.91
CA ALA A 84 -1.33 9.69 -37.37
C ALA A 84 -0.78 10.58 -36.23
N GLU A 85 -0.81 11.90 -36.38
CA GLU A 85 -0.40 12.85 -35.33
C GLU A 85 -1.28 12.75 -34.08
N LYS A 86 -2.61 12.61 -34.25
CA LYS A 86 -3.53 12.40 -33.11
C LYS A 86 -3.24 11.09 -32.39
N ILE A 87 -2.99 10.01 -33.14
CA ILE A 87 -2.63 8.70 -32.57
C ILE A 87 -1.32 8.82 -31.80
N ASP A 88 -0.29 9.45 -32.38
CA ASP A 88 1.00 9.63 -31.74
C ASP A 88 0.90 10.47 -30.44
N SER A 89 0.15 11.57 -30.50
CA SER A 89 -0.14 12.40 -29.31
C SER A 89 -0.84 11.61 -28.20
N ALA A 90 -1.83 10.78 -28.57
CA ALA A 90 -2.54 9.94 -27.61
C ALA A 90 -1.64 8.85 -27.01
N LEU A 91 -0.78 8.23 -27.81
CA LEU A 91 0.16 7.22 -27.35
C LEU A 91 1.24 7.81 -26.44
N THR A 92 1.77 8.99 -26.78
CA THR A 92 2.76 9.68 -25.95
C THR A 92 2.19 10.04 -24.59
N LYS A 93 0.96 10.59 -24.55
CA LYS A 93 0.27 10.89 -23.28
C LYS A 93 0.02 9.64 -22.43
N ARG A 94 -0.36 8.52 -23.06
CA ARG A 94 -0.53 7.25 -22.33
C ARG A 94 0.79 6.72 -21.79
N ALA A 95 1.84 6.77 -22.60
CA ALA A 95 3.18 6.36 -22.19
C ALA A 95 3.70 7.21 -21.02
N GLU A 96 3.46 8.52 -21.04
CA GLU A 96 3.79 9.43 -19.93
C GLU A 96 3.04 9.05 -18.65
N VAL A 97 1.73 8.82 -18.73
CA VAL A 97 0.91 8.40 -17.58
C VAL A 97 1.33 7.03 -17.07
N GLU A 98 1.67 6.09 -17.96
CA GLU A 98 2.16 4.76 -17.59
C GLU A 98 3.53 4.84 -16.92
N ALA A 99 4.45 5.65 -17.45
CA ALA A 99 5.75 5.90 -16.83
C ALA A 99 5.59 6.50 -15.42
N LEU A 100 4.68 7.47 -15.25
CA LEU A 100 4.36 8.04 -13.94
C LEU A 100 3.76 6.99 -12.99
N ASN A 101 2.85 6.14 -13.47
CA ASN A 101 2.25 5.08 -12.66
C ASN A 101 3.26 3.98 -12.27
N VAL A 102 4.19 3.65 -13.17
CA VAL A 102 5.29 2.72 -12.90
C VAL A 102 6.25 3.32 -11.89
N ALA A 103 6.60 4.60 -12.04
CA ALA A 103 7.44 5.32 -11.09
C ALA A 103 6.81 5.42 -9.69
N ASP A 104 5.50 5.72 -9.60
CA ASP A 104 4.77 5.73 -8.33
C ASP A 104 4.84 4.36 -7.63
N ARG A 105 4.69 3.27 -8.38
CA ARG A 105 4.70 1.91 -7.80
C ARG A 105 6.09 1.43 -7.39
N GLN A 106 7.15 1.98 -7.99
CA GLN A 106 8.53 1.56 -7.75
C GLN A 106 9.02 1.90 -6.33
N ILE A 107 8.57 3.03 -5.78
CA ILE A 107 8.94 3.49 -4.44
C ILE A 107 7.70 3.49 -3.55
N ASP A 108 7.78 2.79 -2.42
CA ASP A 108 6.74 2.83 -1.39
C ASP A 108 6.82 4.12 -0.57
N LEU A 109 6.39 5.23 -1.18
CA LEU A 109 6.29 6.54 -0.53
C LEU A 109 5.31 6.51 0.65
N ALA A 110 4.27 5.67 0.55
CA ALA A 110 3.28 5.51 1.60
C ALA A 110 3.90 4.91 2.87
N TRP A 111 4.76 3.90 2.73
CA TRP A 111 5.48 3.32 3.85
C TRP A 111 6.47 4.31 4.46
N LEU A 112 7.20 5.07 3.65
CA LEU A 112 8.11 6.09 4.17
C LEU A 112 7.40 7.11 5.07
N ALA A 113 6.16 7.47 4.72
CA ALA A 113 5.36 8.41 5.51
C ALA A 113 4.71 7.78 6.76
N GLU A 114 4.23 6.54 6.69
CA GLU A 114 3.38 5.92 7.73
C GLU A 114 4.09 4.86 8.59
N SER A 115 5.29 4.40 8.20
CA SER A 115 6.03 3.32 8.88
C SER A 115 6.28 3.58 10.36
N SER A 116 6.63 4.82 10.73
CA SER A 116 6.91 5.19 12.12
C SER A 116 5.71 5.01 13.04
N LYS A 117 4.50 5.33 12.54
CA LYS A 117 3.26 5.21 13.30
C LYS A 117 2.87 3.74 13.51
N ILE A 118 2.98 2.93 12.46
CA ILE A 118 2.66 1.50 12.51
C ILE A 118 3.67 0.77 13.40
N ASN A 119 4.97 0.97 13.18
CA ASN A 119 6.02 0.36 13.99
C ASN A 119 5.89 0.77 15.46
N GLY A 120 5.65 2.05 15.75
CA GLY A 120 5.44 2.50 17.12
C GLY A 120 4.22 1.87 17.81
N GLN A 121 3.16 1.52 17.08
CA GLN A 121 2.03 0.78 17.63
C GLN A 121 2.31 -0.71 17.77
N LEU A 122 3.09 -1.30 16.86
CA LEU A 122 3.53 -2.70 16.97
C LEU A 122 4.45 -2.88 18.18
N ASP A 123 5.37 -1.94 18.42
CA ASP A 123 6.26 -1.95 19.58
C ASP A 123 5.47 -1.86 20.88
N LYS A 124 4.46 -0.98 20.93
CA LYS A 124 3.53 -0.89 22.08
C LYS A 124 2.75 -2.19 22.29
N MET A 125 2.24 -2.79 21.21
CA MET A 125 1.54 -4.07 21.28
C MET A 125 2.45 -5.14 21.87
N LYS A 126 3.68 -5.23 21.37
CA LYS A 126 4.67 -6.21 21.83
C LYS A 126 5.02 -6.03 23.31
N ALA A 127 5.24 -4.79 23.75
CA ALA A 127 5.49 -4.48 25.15
C ALA A 127 4.29 -4.88 26.04
N ASN A 128 3.06 -4.56 25.62
CA ASN A 128 1.85 -4.95 26.33
C ASN A 128 1.68 -6.48 26.40
N ILE A 129 2.00 -7.20 25.32
CA ILE A 129 2.00 -8.67 25.29
C ILE A 129 2.98 -9.24 26.32
N ASP A 130 4.17 -8.66 26.42
CA ASP A 130 5.19 -9.10 27.37
C ASP A 130 4.76 -8.87 28.84
N HIS A 131 3.84 -7.93 29.08
CA HIS A 131 3.23 -7.68 30.39
C HIS A 131 2.09 -8.63 30.77
N ILE A 132 1.61 -9.51 29.88
CA ILE A 132 0.51 -10.44 30.18
C ILE A 132 0.89 -11.42 31.30
N ILE A 133 2.06 -12.05 31.22
CA ILE A 133 2.49 -13.04 32.23
C ILE A 133 2.75 -12.39 33.59
N PRO A 134 3.50 -11.26 33.68
CA PRO A 134 3.71 -10.56 34.96
C PRO A 134 2.43 -10.05 35.63
N THR A 135 1.37 -9.74 34.87
CA THR A 135 0.10 -9.24 35.42
C THR A 135 -0.86 -10.35 35.85
N GLY A 136 -0.44 -11.62 35.77
CA GLY A 136 -1.25 -12.77 36.18
C GLY A 136 -2.09 -13.40 35.06
N GLY A 137 -1.82 -13.05 33.80
CA GLY A 137 -2.44 -13.69 32.63
C GLY A 137 -1.84 -15.06 32.30
N THR A 138 -2.53 -15.83 31.45
CA THR A 138 -2.07 -17.19 31.10
C THR A 138 -1.14 -17.21 29.90
N ILE A 139 -0.35 -18.28 29.76
CA ILE A 139 0.50 -18.52 28.57
C ILE A 139 -0.35 -18.62 27.29
N ASN A 140 -1.56 -19.16 27.39
CA ASN A 140 -2.48 -19.24 26.25
C ASN A 140 -2.96 -17.85 25.81
N ASP A 141 -3.23 -16.95 26.75
CA ASP A 141 -3.61 -15.57 26.44
C ASP A 141 -2.46 -14.85 25.73
N LYS A 142 -1.23 -14.99 26.26
CA LYS A 142 -0.04 -14.43 25.62
C LYS A 142 0.12 -14.95 24.19
N ARG A 143 0.02 -16.27 23.97
CA ARG A 143 0.13 -16.87 22.63
C ARG A 143 -0.93 -16.32 21.67
N ARG A 144 -2.18 -16.19 22.11
CA ARG A 144 -3.26 -15.62 21.28
C ARG A 144 -2.93 -14.19 20.83
N TRP A 145 -2.40 -13.36 21.72
CA TRP A 145 -2.02 -11.99 21.35
C TRP A 145 -0.75 -11.94 20.49
N GLU A 146 0.19 -12.88 20.66
CA GLU A 146 1.35 -13.04 19.77
C GLU A 146 0.93 -13.47 18.35
N GLU A 147 -0.05 -14.37 18.22
CA GLU A 147 -0.64 -14.73 16.92
C GLU A 147 -1.27 -13.51 16.24
N LEU A 148 -1.99 -12.68 17.00
CA LEU A 148 -2.57 -11.43 16.50
C LEU A 148 -1.48 -10.43 16.06
N TYR A 149 -0.41 -10.29 16.83
CA TYR A 149 0.74 -9.46 16.48
C TYR A 149 1.42 -9.94 15.18
N ASN A 150 1.64 -11.24 15.04
CA ASN A 150 2.23 -11.84 13.85
C ASN A 150 1.34 -11.63 12.61
N MET A 151 0.01 -11.68 12.78
CA MET A 151 -0.93 -11.37 11.70
C MET A 151 -0.77 -9.94 11.20
N TYR A 152 -0.62 -8.95 12.10
CA TYR A 152 -0.39 -7.55 11.70
C TYR A 152 0.97 -7.37 11.01
N GLN A 153 2.02 -8.05 11.47
CA GLN A 153 3.30 -8.04 10.75
C GLN A 153 3.17 -8.61 9.33
N CYS A 154 2.45 -9.72 9.18
CA CYS A 154 2.15 -10.30 7.88
C CYS A 154 1.33 -9.35 7.00
N ALA A 155 0.33 -8.65 7.55
CA ALA A 155 -0.46 -7.67 6.82
C ALA A 155 0.40 -6.50 6.31
N VAL A 156 1.32 -5.99 7.14
CA VAL A 156 2.28 -4.94 6.73
C VAL A 156 3.21 -5.45 5.63
N LYS A 157 3.70 -6.69 5.74
CA LYS A 157 4.55 -7.28 4.70
C LYS A 157 3.78 -7.47 3.38
N ALA A 158 2.57 -8.03 3.46
CA ALA A 158 1.72 -8.25 2.29
C ALA A 158 1.34 -6.94 1.60
N THR A 159 1.12 -5.85 2.34
CA THR A 159 0.83 -4.53 1.76
C THR A 159 2.04 -3.88 1.09
N LYS A 160 3.26 -4.13 1.58
CA LYS A 160 4.50 -3.73 0.89
C LYS A 160 4.70 -4.48 -0.42
N ASP A 161 4.52 -5.80 -0.37
CA ASP A 161 4.77 -6.69 -1.50
C ASP A 161 3.65 -6.59 -2.57
N ALA A 162 2.48 -6.06 -2.21
CA ALA A 162 1.35 -5.91 -3.12
C ALA A 162 1.61 -4.87 -4.23
N TYR A 163 1.27 -5.28 -5.45
CA TYR A 163 1.29 -4.42 -6.64
C TYR A 163 0.07 -3.50 -6.67
N MET A 164 0.19 -2.32 -6.05
CA MET A 164 -0.88 -1.31 -5.99
C MET A 164 -0.32 0.13 -6.02
N PRO A 165 -1.12 1.13 -6.46
CA PRO A 165 -0.72 2.56 -6.40
C PRO A 165 -0.49 3.04 -4.96
N ASN A 166 0.40 4.02 -4.77
CA ASN A 166 0.75 4.53 -3.42
C ASN A 166 -0.44 5.10 -2.66
N ALA A 167 -1.39 5.74 -3.34
CA ALA A 167 -2.60 6.26 -2.70
C ALA A 167 -3.45 5.14 -2.07
N GLN A 168 -3.58 4.00 -2.75
CA GLN A 168 -4.28 2.84 -2.21
C GLN A 168 -3.48 2.19 -1.07
N ARG A 169 -2.17 2.05 -1.25
CA ARG A 169 -1.26 1.51 -0.23
C ARG A 169 -1.31 2.31 1.07
N LYS A 170 -1.33 3.65 1.00
CA LYS A 170 -1.49 4.53 2.16
C LYS A 170 -2.81 4.27 2.90
N ARG A 171 -3.91 4.07 2.18
CA ARG A 171 -5.21 3.73 2.81
C ARG A 171 -5.12 2.41 3.58
N GLN A 172 -4.45 1.40 3.02
CA GLN A 172 -4.24 0.11 3.70
C GLN A 172 -3.36 0.26 4.95
N TYR A 173 -2.30 1.06 4.90
CA TYR A 173 -1.49 1.36 6.08
C TYR A 173 -2.28 2.07 7.18
N LEU A 174 -3.14 3.02 6.81
CA LEU A 174 -4.00 3.72 7.77
C LEU A 174 -5.07 2.80 8.39
N SER A 175 -5.65 1.86 7.62
CA SER A 175 -6.58 0.88 8.18
C SER A 175 -5.88 -0.09 9.13
N ILE A 176 -4.69 -0.60 8.76
CA ILE A 176 -3.87 -1.43 9.66
C ILE A 176 -3.55 -0.66 10.94
N TYR A 177 -3.14 0.60 10.82
CA TYR A 177 -2.85 1.44 11.98
C TYR A 177 -4.07 1.59 12.89
N ALA A 178 -5.24 1.94 12.32
CA ALA A 178 -6.47 2.13 13.08
C ALA A 178 -6.84 0.86 13.86
N ASP A 179 -6.88 -0.28 13.17
CA ASP A 179 -7.18 -1.58 13.76
C ASP A 179 -6.17 -1.91 14.88
N LEU A 180 -4.88 -1.72 14.62
CA LEU A 180 -3.82 -1.97 15.60
C LEU A 180 -3.98 -1.10 16.87
N THR A 181 -4.34 0.18 16.73
CA THR A 181 -4.67 1.03 17.89
C THR A 181 -5.85 0.48 18.68
N THR A 182 -6.93 0.05 18.03
CA THR A 182 -8.11 -0.50 18.73
C THR A 182 -7.78 -1.81 19.46
N GLN A 183 -6.94 -2.67 18.87
CA GLN A 183 -6.49 -3.90 19.53
C GLN A 183 -5.56 -3.61 20.71
N ASN A 184 -4.67 -2.61 20.57
CA ASN A 184 -3.81 -2.18 21.67
C ASN A 184 -4.62 -1.65 22.86
N GLU A 185 -5.66 -0.85 22.63
CA GLU A 185 -6.56 -0.40 23.68
C GLU A 185 -7.29 -1.57 24.35
N THR A 186 -7.72 -2.56 23.57
CA THR A 186 -8.39 -3.76 24.09
C THR A 186 -7.45 -4.59 24.96
N LEU A 187 -6.20 -4.77 24.52
CA LEU A 187 -5.17 -5.45 25.30
C LEU A 187 -4.85 -4.70 26.59
N LEU A 188 -4.73 -3.36 26.54
CA LEU A 188 -4.52 -2.54 27.74
C LEU A 188 -5.67 -2.68 28.75
N LYS A 189 -6.93 -2.63 28.29
CA LYS A 189 -8.10 -2.85 29.16
C LYS A 189 -8.04 -4.23 29.83
N TYR A 190 -7.68 -5.26 29.07
CA TYR A 190 -7.51 -6.61 29.57
C TYR A 190 -6.39 -6.70 30.64
N LEU A 191 -5.23 -6.09 30.40
CA LEU A 191 -4.13 -6.04 31.37
C LEU A 191 -4.52 -5.31 32.67
N VAL A 192 -5.26 -4.20 32.58
CA VAL A 192 -5.76 -3.47 33.74
C VAL A 192 -6.74 -4.33 34.54
N GLN A 193 -7.61 -5.08 33.86
CA GLN A 193 -8.53 -6.01 34.50
C GLN A 193 -7.77 -7.12 35.24
N LEU A 194 -6.77 -7.74 34.61
CA LEU A 194 -5.92 -8.76 35.25
C LEU A 194 -5.21 -8.22 36.49
N ASN A 195 -4.59 -7.04 36.38
CA ASN A 195 -3.93 -6.41 37.52
C ASN A 195 -4.90 -6.09 38.66
N THR A 196 -6.10 -5.59 38.35
CA THR A 196 -7.12 -5.30 39.37
C THR A 196 -7.61 -6.58 40.05
N GLN A 197 -7.77 -7.68 39.29
CA GLN A 197 -8.11 -9.00 39.84
C GLN A 197 -7.00 -9.54 40.76
N SER A 198 -5.73 -9.42 40.35
CA SER A 198 -4.59 -9.81 41.17
C SER A 198 -4.51 -8.98 42.48
N GLN A 199 -4.72 -7.66 42.40
CA GLN A 199 -4.72 -6.80 43.59
C GLN A 199 -5.92 -7.10 44.52
N THR A 200 -7.12 -7.26 43.97
CA THR A 200 -8.30 -7.60 44.78
C THR A 200 -8.16 -8.96 45.43
N THR A 201 -7.70 -9.99 44.73
CA THR A 201 -7.43 -11.31 45.34
C THR A 201 -6.37 -11.24 46.44
N ALA A 202 -5.30 -10.48 46.26
CA ALA A 202 -4.30 -10.25 47.31
C ALA A 202 -4.90 -9.54 48.54
N LEU A 203 -5.74 -8.52 48.34
CA LEU A 203 -6.43 -7.81 49.42
C LEU A 203 -7.45 -8.69 50.14
N LEU A 204 -8.20 -9.53 49.41
CA LEU A 204 -9.13 -10.49 50.00
C LEU A 204 -8.39 -11.56 50.82
N ALA A 205 -7.27 -12.08 50.33
CA ALA A 205 -6.43 -13.02 51.07
C ALA A 205 -5.88 -12.39 52.36
N ALA A 206 -5.35 -11.16 52.28
CA ALA A 206 -4.85 -10.43 53.45
C ALA A 206 -5.96 -10.12 54.48
N THR A 207 -7.19 -9.89 54.01
CA THR A 207 -8.35 -9.69 54.89
C THR A 207 -8.79 -11.00 55.55
N ASN A 208 -8.71 -12.13 54.86
CA ASN A 208 -9.02 -13.44 55.41
C ASN A 208 -8.00 -13.87 56.48
N ASP A 209 -6.74 -13.49 56.33
CA ASP A 209 -5.68 -13.72 57.32
C ASP A 209 -5.75 -12.81 58.55
N ARG A 210 -6.68 -11.83 58.61
CA ARG A 210 -7.02 -11.17 59.87
C ARG A 210 -7.74 -12.19 60.77
N VAL A 211 -6.94 -12.98 61.49
CA VAL A 211 -7.40 -13.75 62.64
C VAL A 211 -7.94 -12.74 63.65
N VAL A 212 -9.26 -12.60 63.70
CA VAL A 212 -9.92 -11.94 64.83
C VAL A 212 -9.52 -12.76 66.04
N HIS A 213 -8.70 -12.19 66.93
CA HIS A 213 -8.33 -12.82 68.20
C HIS A 213 -9.56 -12.86 69.10
N LYS A 214 -10.51 -13.74 68.79
CA LYS A 214 -11.77 -13.91 69.52
C LYS A 214 -11.49 -14.16 71.00
N GLY A 215 -10.42 -14.91 71.30
CA GLY A 215 -9.95 -15.14 72.67
C GLY A 215 -9.56 -13.84 73.40
N SER A 216 -8.80 -12.95 72.76
CA SER A 216 -8.39 -11.69 73.40
C SER A 216 -9.56 -10.71 73.55
N ILE A 217 -10.47 -10.69 72.57
CA ILE A 217 -11.70 -9.87 72.63
C ILE A 217 -12.62 -10.38 73.74
N ILE A 218 -12.80 -11.70 73.87
CA ILE A 218 -13.62 -12.30 74.92
C ILE A 218 -12.98 -12.08 76.30
N SER A 219 -11.66 -12.23 76.43
CA SER A 219 -10.97 -11.97 77.70
C SER A 219 -11.03 -10.50 78.09
N ASP A 220 -10.88 -9.58 77.14
CA ASP A 220 -10.97 -8.13 77.40
C ASP A 220 -12.40 -7.73 77.79
N ALA A 221 -13.41 -8.24 77.08
CA ALA A 221 -14.82 -8.05 77.45
C ALA A 221 -15.14 -8.62 78.84
N LYS A 222 -14.60 -9.81 79.17
CA LYS A 222 -14.76 -10.44 80.49
C LYS A 222 -14.08 -9.62 81.59
N SER A 223 -12.86 -9.14 81.36
CA SER A 223 -12.15 -8.27 82.30
C SER A 223 -12.93 -6.98 82.56
N ARG A 224 -13.43 -6.31 81.52
CA ARG A 224 -14.26 -5.11 81.65
C ARG A 224 -15.56 -5.36 82.40
N TRP A 225 -16.21 -6.52 82.20
CA TRP A 225 -17.40 -6.90 82.97
C TRP A 225 -17.08 -7.16 84.44
N GLN A 226 -15.99 -7.87 84.74
CA GLN A 226 -15.55 -8.10 86.11
C GLN A 226 -15.15 -6.82 86.83
N GLU A 227 -14.50 -5.90 86.12
CA GLU A 227 -14.09 -4.59 86.65
C GLU A 227 -15.31 -3.70 86.93
N ASN A 228 -16.30 -3.70 86.04
CA ASN A 228 -17.59 -3.04 86.29
C ASN A 228 -18.32 -3.65 87.49
N MET A 229 -18.36 -4.98 87.61
CA MET A 229 -18.96 -5.67 88.77
C MET A 229 -18.23 -5.40 90.08
N LYS A 230 -16.90 -5.22 90.05
CA LYS A 230 -16.13 -4.79 91.23
C LYS A 230 -16.45 -3.34 91.60
N GLY A 231 -16.59 -2.43 90.63
CA GLY A 231 -17.03 -1.05 90.89
C GLY A 231 -18.44 -0.96 91.48
N VAL A 232 -19.37 -1.80 91.01
CA VAL A 232 -20.75 -1.90 91.56
C VAL A 232 -20.78 -2.56 92.95
N ARG A 233 -19.82 -3.44 93.27
CA ARG A 233 -19.70 -4.04 94.61
C ARG A 233 -18.97 -3.11 95.60
N SER A 234 -18.00 -2.31 95.16
CA SER A 234 -17.35 -1.34 96.05
C SER A 234 -18.24 -0.13 96.35
N SER A 235 -19.28 0.13 95.56
CA SER A 235 -20.32 1.13 95.88
C SER A 235 -21.37 0.64 96.89
N THR A 236 -21.28 -0.61 97.37
CA THR A 236 -22.25 -1.20 98.31
C THR A 236 -21.58 -1.70 99.61
N GLY A 237 -20.32 -1.33 99.86
CA GLY A 237 -19.54 -1.86 100.98
C GLY A 237 -18.82 -0.78 101.77
N THR A 238 -19.57 0.05 102.49
CA THR A 238 -19.04 0.74 103.68
C THR A 238 -20.21 0.96 104.64
N ASP A 239 -20.39 0.05 105.59
CA ASP A 239 -20.75 0.35 106.98
C ASP A 239 -20.84 -0.94 107.81
N GLY A 240 -20.21 -0.89 108.99
CA GLY A 240 -20.60 -1.68 110.16
C GLY A 240 -19.78 -2.93 110.45
N ASP A 241 -18.79 -2.78 111.33
CA ASP A 241 -18.33 -3.83 112.24
C ASP A 241 -19.51 -4.44 113.00
N ASP A 242 -19.59 -5.77 113.09
CA ASP A 242 -19.97 -6.42 114.34
C ASP A 242 -19.53 -7.89 114.40
N ALA A 243 -19.06 -8.27 115.58
CA ALA A 243 -18.61 -9.61 115.92
C ALA A 243 -19.78 -10.60 116.00
N ASN A 244 -19.53 -11.90 115.74
CA ASN A 244 -19.91 -13.03 116.61
C ASN A 244 -19.94 -14.38 115.84
N SER A 245 -19.35 -15.39 116.51
CA SER A 245 -19.54 -16.86 116.46
C SER A 245 -20.05 -17.56 115.20
N GLY A 246 -19.42 -18.69 114.87
CA GLY A 246 -20.13 -19.82 114.25
C GLY A 246 -19.23 -20.81 113.54
N GLU A 247 -18.99 -21.96 114.17
CA GLU A 247 -18.44 -23.17 113.57
C GLU A 247 -19.25 -23.62 112.35
N GLY A 248 -18.60 -24.27 111.37
CA GLY A 248 -19.29 -24.96 110.28
C GLY A 248 -18.35 -25.37 109.17
N GLU A 249 -17.82 -26.59 109.25
CA GLU A 249 -17.26 -27.29 108.09
C GLU A 249 -18.35 -27.51 107.03
N GLU A 250 -18.05 -27.27 105.75
CA GLU A 250 -18.61 -28.11 104.68
C GLU A 250 -17.75 -28.08 103.41
N SER A 251 -17.24 -29.26 103.05
CA SER A 251 -16.69 -29.59 101.74
C SER A 251 -17.78 -29.58 100.67
N VAL A 252 -17.50 -29.05 99.46
CA VAL A 252 -18.25 -29.48 98.26
C VAL A 252 -17.32 -29.60 97.05
N ASN A 253 -17.17 -30.84 96.59
CA ASN A 253 -16.70 -31.21 95.25
C ASN A 253 -17.72 -30.79 94.17
N ARG A 254 -17.25 -30.16 93.09
CA ARG A 254 -17.50 -30.60 91.71
C ARG A 254 -16.63 -29.84 90.70
#